data_AF-A0A1T3BKX1-F1
#
_entry.id   AF-A0A1T3BKX1-F1
#
_cell.length_a   1.000
_cell.length_b   1.000
_cell.length_c   1.000
_cell.angle_alpha   90.00
_cell.angle_beta   90.00
_cell.angle_gamma   90.00
#
_symmetry.space_group_name_H-M   'P 1'
#
loop_
_entity.id
_entity.type
_entity.pdbx_description
1 polymer ?
#
loop_
_entity_poly.entity_id
_entity_poly.type
_entity_poly.pdbx_seq_one_letter_code
_entity_poly.pdbx_strand_id
1 'polypeptide(L)'
;MARRISKDCLNCLKKWEGLRLNAYQDASGVWTIGYGHTGKAGKPFVVEGMTITKQKAETILLTDLQKYEAAVEKEVCVDLNDEQFGALVSFCYNVGVSAFQRSTLLKKLNKGDYEAVPAELQKWTMADGKRLKGLVHRRAAEAGLWATSAYVSSNYQAVEAKESTSAFKVEMLAPVIGSFSGLGGLLAGNGPVQWAFAAIMVLAACVGITFVAQRFWEQRL
;
A
#
# COMPACT_ATOMS: atom_id res chain seq x y z
N MET A 1 -21.28 20.12 -8.67
CA MET A 1 -20.82 19.02 -9.56
C MET A 1 -20.14 17.99 -8.67
N ALA A 2 -20.40 16.70 -8.88
CA ALA A 2 -19.67 15.66 -8.15
C ALA A 2 -18.19 15.65 -8.58
N ARG A 3 -17.28 15.44 -7.62
CA ARG A 3 -15.85 15.28 -7.88
C ARG A 3 -15.59 14.12 -8.85
N ARG A 4 -14.54 14.26 -9.66
CA ARG A 4 -14.10 13.24 -10.62
C ARG A 4 -12.74 12.68 -10.25
N ILE A 5 -12.51 11.42 -10.58
CA ILE A 5 -11.20 10.79 -10.43
C ILE A 5 -10.13 11.53 -11.23
N SER A 6 -8.95 11.74 -10.64
CA SER A 6 -7.83 12.36 -11.34
C SER A 6 -7.32 11.47 -12.48
N LYS A 7 -6.64 12.08 -13.47
CA LYS A 7 -6.10 11.37 -14.63
C LYS A 7 -5.13 10.25 -14.23
N ASP A 8 -4.30 10.49 -13.22
CA ASP A 8 -3.31 9.51 -12.76
C ASP A 8 -3.97 8.33 -12.06
N CYS A 9 -4.95 8.59 -11.19
CA CYS A 9 -5.74 7.54 -10.56
C CYS A 9 -6.52 6.72 -11.60
N LEU A 10 -7.11 7.38 -12.60
CA LEU A 10 -7.79 6.71 -13.72
C LEU A 10 -6.84 5.79 -14.51
N ASN A 11 -5.61 6.24 -14.77
CA ASN A 11 -4.61 5.43 -15.47
C ASN A 11 -4.21 4.20 -14.66
N CYS A 12 -4.04 4.35 -13.34
CA CYS A 12 -3.76 3.23 -12.45
C CYS A 12 -4.93 2.24 -12.41
N LEU A 13 -6.18 2.72 -12.33
CA LEU A 13 -7.37 1.87 -12.39
C LEU A 13 -7.42 1.08 -13.70
N LYS A 14 -7.21 1.74 -14.85
CA LYS A 14 -7.18 1.08 -16.17
C LYS A 14 -6.13 -0.04 -16.25
N LYS A 15 -4.97 0.13 -15.59
CA LYS A 15 -3.93 -0.91 -15.55
C LYS A 15 -4.38 -2.14 -14.77
N TRP A 16 -5.11 -1.95 -13.66
CA TRP A 16 -5.61 -3.04 -12.83
C TRP A 16 -6.76 -3.81 -13.46
N GLU A 17 -7.72 -3.10 -14.08
CA GLU A 17 -8.85 -3.75 -14.75
C GLU A 17 -8.40 -4.44 -16.04
N GLY A 18 -7.43 -3.85 -16.74
CA GLY A 18 -7.01 -4.30 -18.07
C GLY A 18 -8.05 -3.99 -19.13
N LEU A 19 -7.60 -3.94 -20.40
CA LEU A 19 -8.46 -3.65 -21.54
C LEU A 19 -8.78 -4.94 -22.31
N ARG A 20 -10.07 -5.18 -22.55
CA ARG A 20 -10.58 -6.25 -23.41
C ARG A 20 -11.54 -5.67 -24.44
N LEU A 21 -11.12 -5.63 -25.70
CA LEU A 21 -11.92 -5.01 -26.78
C LEU A 21 -13.02 -5.94 -27.31
N ASN A 22 -12.88 -7.25 -27.10
CA ASN A 22 -13.89 -8.24 -27.44
C ASN A 22 -14.60 -8.68 -26.16
N ALA A 23 -15.92 -8.88 -26.25
CA ALA A 23 -16.70 -9.43 -25.16
C ALA A 23 -16.22 -10.83 -24.78
N TYR A 24 -16.16 -11.09 -23.48
CA TYR A 24 -15.78 -12.38 -22.92
C TYR A 24 -16.66 -12.71 -21.73
N GLN A 25 -16.77 -13.98 -21.37
CA GLN A 25 -17.42 -14.39 -20.13
C GLN A 25 -16.40 -14.40 -19.00
N ASP A 26 -16.74 -13.77 -17.87
CA ASP A 26 -15.96 -13.88 -16.65
C ASP A 26 -16.09 -15.27 -16.01
N ALA A 27 -15.41 -15.50 -14.89
CA ALA A 27 -15.46 -16.78 -14.16
C ALA A 27 -16.89 -17.15 -13.67
N SER A 28 -17.81 -16.19 -13.63
CA SER A 28 -19.22 -16.38 -13.25
C SER A 28 -20.15 -16.50 -14.47
N GLY A 29 -19.61 -16.57 -15.70
CA GLY A 29 -20.37 -16.68 -16.94
C GLY A 29 -21.01 -15.36 -17.40
N VAL A 30 -20.63 -14.21 -16.82
CA VAL A 30 -21.22 -12.90 -17.15
C VAL A 30 -20.46 -12.27 -18.32
N TRP A 31 -21.20 -11.85 -19.34
CA TRP A 31 -20.66 -11.10 -20.47
C TRP A 31 -20.07 -9.76 -20.02
N THR A 32 -18.78 -9.60 -20.29
CA THR A 32 -17.95 -8.49 -19.83
C THR A 32 -17.13 -7.92 -21.00
N ILE A 33 -16.93 -6.60 -21.04
CA ILE A 33 -16.14 -5.91 -22.08
C ILE A 33 -15.42 -4.66 -21.54
N GLY A 34 -14.42 -4.18 -22.26
CA GLY A 34 -13.70 -2.96 -21.93
C GLY A 34 -12.84 -3.13 -20.68
N TYR A 35 -13.13 -2.31 -19.66
CA TYR A 35 -12.46 -2.30 -18.35
C TYR A 35 -13.35 -2.94 -17.26
N GLY A 36 -13.96 -4.10 -17.57
CA GLY A 36 -14.85 -4.80 -16.63
C GLY A 36 -16.32 -4.38 -16.70
N HIS A 37 -16.76 -3.73 -17.78
CA HIS A 37 -18.17 -3.35 -17.95
C HIS A 37 -19.03 -4.59 -18.17
N THR A 38 -20.15 -4.67 -17.46
CA THR A 38 -21.15 -5.75 -17.59
C THR A 38 -22.53 -5.13 -17.83
N GLY A 39 -23.47 -5.91 -18.40
CA GLY A 39 -24.84 -5.43 -18.59
C GLY A 39 -25.57 -5.01 -17.30
N LYS A 40 -25.08 -5.41 -16.11
CA LYS A 40 -25.59 -4.96 -14.81
C LYS A 40 -25.21 -3.50 -14.49
N ALA A 41 -24.14 -2.98 -15.10
CA ALA A 41 -23.73 -1.58 -14.96
C ALA A 41 -24.62 -0.63 -15.77
N GLY A 42 -25.35 -1.16 -16.77
CA GLY A 42 -26.28 -0.41 -17.60
C GLY A 42 -26.00 -0.64 -19.08
N LYS A 43 -26.36 0.35 -19.90
CA LYS A 43 -26.05 0.32 -21.33
C LYS A 43 -24.56 0.64 -21.56
N PRO A 44 -23.89 0.00 -22.53
CA PRO A 44 -24.43 -1.00 -23.45
C PRO A 44 -24.57 -2.40 -22.84
N PHE A 45 -25.64 -3.11 -23.19
CA PHE A 45 -25.74 -4.53 -22.82
C PHE A 45 -24.71 -5.34 -23.60
N VAL A 46 -23.81 -6.00 -22.87
CA VAL A 46 -22.75 -6.81 -23.47
C VAL A 46 -23.34 -8.14 -23.94
N VAL A 47 -23.07 -8.48 -25.19
CA VAL A 47 -23.51 -9.72 -25.85
C VAL A 47 -22.33 -10.42 -26.51
N GLU A 48 -22.51 -11.70 -26.80
CA GLU A 48 -21.52 -12.50 -27.53
C GLU A 48 -21.13 -11.84 -28.86
N GLY A 49 -19.84 -11.91 -29.21
CA GLY A 49 -19.31 -11.35 -30.46
C GLY A 49 -19.21 -9.82 -30.50
N MET A 50 -19.61 -9.11 -29.43
CA MET A 50 -19.49 -7.66 -29.37
C MET A 50 -18.02 -7.23 -29.31
N THR A 51 -17.65 -6.27 -30.17
CA THR A 51 -16.33 -5.63 -30.18
C THR A 51 -16.47 -4.12 -30.07
N ILE A 52 -15.54 -3.48 -29.34
CA ILE A 52 -15.50 -2.02 -29.15
C ILE A 52 -14.10 -1.46 -29.43
N THR A 53 -14.02 -0.17 -29.71
CA THR A 53 -12.75 0.55 -29.78
C THR A 53 -12.23 0.89 -28.38
N LYS A 54 -10.92 1.15 -28.25
CA LYS A 54 -10.34 1.66 -27.00
C LYS A 54 -11.04 2.92 -26.50
N GLN A 55 -11.31 3.87 -27.39
CA GLN A 55 -12.00 5.11 -27.04
C GLN A 55 -13.40 4.82 -26.48
N LYS A 56 -14.14 3.90 -27.09
CA LYS A 56 -15.45 3.50 -26.58
C LYS A 56 -15.36 2.82 -25.22
N ALA A 57 -14.35 1.97 -25.00
CA ALA A 57 -14.09 1.35 -23.70
C ALA A 57 -13.80 2.39 -22.61
N GLU A 58 -13.06 3.46 -22.94
CA GLU A 58 -12.78 4.56 -22.02
C GLU A 58 -14.04 5.38 -21.70
N THR A 59 -14.89 5.67 -22.70
CA THR A 59 -16.18 6.33 -22.47
C THR A 59 -17.09 5.50 -21.56
N ILE A 60 -17.14 4.18 -21.77
CA ILE A 60 -17.92 3.26 -20.94
C ILE A 60 -17.38 3.29 -19.51
N LEU A 61 -16.07 3.15 -19.32
CA LEU A 61 -15.45 3.20 -18.00
C LEU A 61 -15.78 4.51 -17.26
N LEU A 62 -15.64 5.66 -17.93
CA LEU A 62 -15.98 6.95 -17.32
C LEU A 62 -17.46 7.06 -16.94
N THR A 63 -18.34 6.39 -17.66
CA THR A 63 -19.77 6.34 -17.33
C THR A 63 -20.01 5.45 -16.12
N ASP A 64 -19.41 4.26 -16.09
CA ASP A 64 -19.52 3.32 -14.96
C ASP A 64 -18.97 3.93 -13.67
N LEU A 65 -17.86 4.68 -13.76
CA LEU A 65 -17.21 5.33 -12.63
C LEU A 65 -18.10 6.34 -11.90
N GLN A 66 -19.07 6.97 -12.58
CA GLN A 66 -19.92 7.99 -11.97
C GLN A 66 -20.65 7.48 -10.72
N LYS A 67 -21.08 6.21 -10.73
CA LYS A 67 -21.73 5.58 -9.57
C LYS A 67 -20.78 5.45 -8.39
N TYR A 68 -19.53 5.08 -8.64
CA TYR A 68 -18.54 4.86 -7.59
C TYR A 68 -17.99 6.17 -7.05
N GLU A 69 -17.76 7.16 -7.92
CA GLU A 69 -17.42 8.54 -7.53
C GLU A 69 -18.51 9.13 -6.63
N ALA A 70 -19.78 9.02 -7.03
CA ALA A 70 -20.89 9.52 -6.22
C ALA A 70 -21.03 8.78 -4.89
N ALA A 71 -20.76 7.47 -4.86
CA ALA A 71 -20.76 6.70 -3.62
C ALA A 71 -19.63 7.14 -2.68
N VAL A 72 -18.40 7.32 -3.18
CA VAL A 72 -17.29 7.78 -2.34
C VAL A 72 -17.56 9.20 -1.82
N GLU A 73 -18.00 10.11 -2.69
CA GLU A 73 -18.32 11.49 -2.33
C GLU A 73 -19.41 11.57 -1.25
N LYS A 74 -20.44 10.72 -1.35
CA LYS A 74 -21.55 10.70 -0.39
C LYS A 74 -21.15 10.14 0.97
N GLU A 75 -20.34 9.08 0.97
CA GLU A 75 -20.12 8.26 2.16
C GLU A 75 -18.90 8.72 2.96
N VAL A 76 -17.93 9.42 2.34
CA VAL A 76 -16.78 9.98 3.06
C VAL A 76 -17.15 11.33 3.65
N CYS A 77 -16.97 11.49 4.96
CA CYS A 77 -17.36 12.69 5.71
C CYS A 77 -16.16 13.58 6.10
N VAL A 78 -14.98 13.28 5.57
CA VAL A 78 -13.72 13.98 5.86
C VAL A 78 -13.09 14.46 4.56
N ASP A 79 -12.26 15.50 4.63
CA ASP A 79 -11.63 16.08 3.44
C ASP A 79 -10.62 15.13 2.81
N LEU A 80 -10.71 14.96 1.49
CA LEU A 80 -9.76 14.15 0.71
C LEU A 80 -9.08 15.01 -0.34
N ASN A 81 -7.79 14.77 -0.59
CA ASN A 81 -7.16 15.21 -1.85
C ASN A 81 -7.52 14.29 -3.02
N ASP A 82 -7.11 14.67 -4.22
CA ASP A 82 -7.55 14.02 -5.47
C ASP A 82 -7.03 12.59 -5.57
N GLU A 83 -5.83 12.31 -5.06
CA GLU A 83 -5.20 11.00 -5.06
C GLU A 83 -5.88 10.05 -4.06
N GLN A 84 -6.20 10.55 -2.86
CA GLN A 84 -6.96 9.82 -1.85
C GLN A 84 -8.37 9.47 -2.36
N PHE A 85 -9.07 10.45 -2.93
CA PHE A 85 -10.37 10.22 -3.54
C PHE A 85 -10.28 9.17 -4.66
N GLY A 86 -9.31 9.31 -5.58
CA GLY A 86 -9.11 8.37 -6.66
C GLY A 86 -8.75 6.95 -6.20
N ALA A 87 -7.96 6.81 -5.13
CA ALA A 87 -7.65 5.52 -4.52
C ALA A 87 -8.91 4.84 -3.97
N LEU A 88 -9.79 5.58 -3.29
CA LEU A 88 -11.07 5.06 -2.79
C LEU A 88 -12.04 4.72 -3.92
N VAL A 89 -12.07 5.50 -5.01
CA VAL A 89 -12.87 5.18 -6.20
C VAL A 89 -12.39 3.88 -6.84
N SER A 90 -11.07 3.68 -6.99
CA SER A 90 -10.50 2.41 -7.49
C SER A 90 -10.85 1.22 -6.59
N PHE A 91 -10.75 1.42 -5.28
CA PHE A 91 -11.11 0.40 -4.30
C PHE A 91 -12.60 0.07 -4.38
N CYS A 92 -13.47 1.08 -4.38
CA CYS A 92 -14.93 0.96 -4.47
C CYS A 92 -15.38 0.30 -5.78
N TYR A 93 -14.72 0.60 -6.91
CA TYR A 93 -14.96 -0.07 -8.19
C TYR A 93 -14.69 -1.58 -8.09
N ASN A 94 -13.62 -1.97 -7.40
CA ASN A 94 -13.23 -3.38 -7.27
C ASN A 94 -14.14 -4.19 -6.34
N VAL A 95 -14.47 -3.64 -5.17
CA VAL A 95 -15.22 -4.38 -4.14
C VAL A 95 -16.73 -4.16 -4.23
N GLY A 96 -17.16 -3.13 -4.97
CA GLY A 96 -18.54 -2.69 -5.08
C GLY A 96 -18.97 -1.74 -3.96
N VAL A 97 -19.98 -0.91 -4.26
CA VAL A 97 -20.50 0.13 -3.37
C VAL A 97 -20.93 -0.41 -2.00
N SER A 98 -21.68 -1.52 -1.98
CA SER A 98 -22.21 -2.08 -0.74
C SER A 98 -21.09 -2.59 0.21
N ALA A 99 -20.02 -3.15 -0.36
CA ALA A 99 -18.87 -3.61 0.43
C ALA A 99 -18.05 -2.42 0.95
N PHE A 100 -17.86 -1.40 0.12
CA PHE A 100 -17.21 -0.15 0.50
C PHE A 100 -17.93 0.54 1.67
N GLN A 101 -19.25 0.74 1.57
CA GLN A 101 -20.08 1.36 2.60
C GLN A 101 -20.01 0.65 3.96
N ARG A 102 -19.88 -0.69 3.95
CA ARG A 102 -19.83 -1.50 5.16
C ARG A 102 -18.42 -1.69 5.71
N SER A 103 -17.40 -1.19 5.02
CA SER A 103 -16.00 -1.46 5.33
C SER A 103 -15.54 -0.82 6.65
N THR A 104 -14.66 -1.51 7.37
CA THR A 104 -13.95 -0.92 8.51
C THR A 104 -13.06 0.24 8.08
N LEU A 105 -12.56 0.20 6.84
CA LEU A 105 -11.81 1.29 6.20
C LEU A 105 -12.61 2.60 6.26
N LEU A 106 -13.83 2.63 5.71
CA LEU A 106 -14.67 3.82 5.68
C LEU A 106 -14.98 4.32 7.09
N LYS A 107 -15.30 3.40 8.02
CA LYS A 107 -15.59 3.74 9.41
C LYS A 107 -14.42 4.40 10.13
N LYS A 108 -13.19 3.96 9.86
CA LYS A 108 -11.98 4.57 10.42
C LYS A 108 -11.67 5.91 9.77
N LEU A 109 -11.74 5.97 8.44
CA LEU A 109 -11.52 7.21 7.69
C LEU A 109 -12.47 8.32 8.15
N ASN A 110 -13.77 8.04 8.29
CA ASN A 110 -14.75 9.03 8.75
C ASN A 110 -14.58 9.45 10.22
N LYS A 111 -13.72 8.78 10.99
CA LYS A 111 -13.28 9.22 12.32
C LYS A 111 -12.01 10.07 12.27
N GLY A 112 -11.50 10.38 11.07
CA GLY A 112 -10.27 11.13 10.84
C GLY A 112 -9.00 10.27 10.88
N ASP A 113 -9.11 8.93 10.89
CA ASP A 113 -7.95 8.03 10.92
C ASP A 113 -7.48 7.72 9.48
N TYR A 114 -6.80 8.70 8.87
CA TYR A 114 -6.25 8.58 7.51
C TYR A 114 -5.13 7.53 7.42
N GLU A 115 -4.32 7.42 8.47
CA GLU A 115 -3.16 6.51 8.53
C GLU A 115 -3.57 5.03 8.56
N ALA A 116 -4.78 4.72 9.05
CA ALA A 116 -5.29 3.35 9.01
C ALA A 116 -5.68 2.88 7.61
N VAL A 117 -5.93 3.78 6.65
CA VAL A 117 -6.49 3.41 5.33
C VAL A 117 -5.60 2.40 4.57
N PRO A 118 -4.27 2.61 4.43
CA PRO A 118 -3.38 1.62 3.81
C PRO A 118 -3.47 0.22 4.42
N ALA A 119 -3.49 0.13 5.75
CA ALA A 119 -3.57 -1.15 6.45
C ALA A 119 -4.95 -1.82 6.27
N GLU A 120 -6.03 -1.03 6.26
CA GLU A 120 -7.38 -1.56 6.01
C GLU A 120 -7.55 -2.03 4.56
N LEU A 121 -6.94 -1.35 3.57
CA LEU A 121 -6.92 -1.81 2.18
C LEU A 121 -6.32 -3.22 2.05
N GLN A 122 -5.22 -3.51 2.77
CA GLN A 122 -4.53 -4.81 2.71
C GLN A 122 -5.36 -5.99 3.24
N LYS A 123 -6.46 -5.73 3.94
CA LYS A 123 -7.41 -6.78 4.37
C LYS A 123 -8.30 -7.27 3.22
N TRP A 124 -8.47 -6.48 2.18
CA TRP A 124 -9.29 -6.79 1.01
C TRP A 124 -8.48 -7.47 -0.10
N THR A 125 -7.85 -8.60 0.27
CA THR A 125 -6.91 -9.35 -0.58
C THR A 125 -7.30 -10.82 -0.77
N MET A 126 -8.48 -11.19 -0.28
CA MET A 126 -9.03 -12.54 -0.34
C MET A 126 -10.16 -12.62 -1.36
N ALA A 127 -10.24 -13.73 -2.09
CA ALA A 127 -11.43 -14.15 -2.84
C ALA A 127 -11.60 -15.67 -2.65
N ASP A 128 -12.83 -16.13 -2.48
CA ASP A 128 -13.16 -17.55 -2.23
C ASP A 128 -12.29 -18.20 -1.13
N GLY A 129 -12.06 -17.45 -0.04
CA GLY A 129 -11.27 -17.89 1.11
C GLY A 129 -9.76 -17.95 0.89
N LYS A 130 -9.26 -17.60 -0.31
CA LYS A 130 -7.84 -17.64 -0.66
C LYS A 130 -7.26 -16.25 -0.88
N ARG A 131 -6.04 -16.05 -0.41
CA ARG A 131 -5.30 -14.79 -0.65
C ARG A 131 -4.84 -14.75 -2.10
N LEU A 132 -5.25 -13.73 -2.84
CA LEU A 132 -4.89 -13.56 -4.24
C LEU A 132 -3.75 -12.54 -4.38
N LYS A 133 -2.61 -12.97 -4.95
CA LYS A 133 -1.45 -12.09 -5.20
C LYS A 133 -1.83 -10.83 -6.00
N GLY A 134 -2.72 -10.96 -6.99
CA GLY A 134 -3.22 -9.83 -7.77
C GLY A 134 -3.92 -8.78 -6.92
N LEU A 135 -4.77 -9.20 -5.96
CA LEU A 135 -5.43 -8.27 -5.04
C LEU A 135 -4.44 -7.64 -4.07
N VAL A 136 -3.45 -8.39 -3.57
CA VAL A 136 -2.38 -7.83 -2.71
C VAL A 136 -1.65 -6.69 -3.43
N HIS A 137 -1.21 -6.91 -4.67
CA HIS A 137 -0.53 -5.87 -5.44
C HIS A 137 -1.45 -4.69 -5.75
N ARG A 138 -2.74 -4.94 -6.06
CA ARG A 138 -3.72 -3.88 -6.29
C ARG A 138 -3.90 -3.00 -5.05
N ARG A 139 -4.12 -3.60 -3.89
CA ARG A 139 -4.27 -2.88 -2.61
C ARG A 139 -3.01 -2.10 -2.26
N ALA A 140 -1.83 -2.63 -2.57
CA ALA A 140 -0.57 -1.91 -2.37
C ALA A 140 -0.45 -0.68 -3.28
N ALA A 141 -0.86 -0.78 -4.55
CA ALA A 141 -0.87 0.36 -5.46
C ALA A 141 -1.91 1.42 -5.07
N GLU A 142 -3.10 1.02 -4.63
CA GLU A 142 -4.12 1.95 -4.10
C GLU A 142 -3.62 2.65 -2.84
N ALA A 143 -2.93 1.94 -1.94
CA ALA A 143 -2.25 2.55 -0.79
C ALA A 143 -1.11 3.50 -1.21
N GLY A 144 -0.40 3.18 -2.29
CA GLY A 144 0.60 4.08 -2.88
C GLY A 144 -0.01 5.38 -3.42
N LEU A 145 -1.15 5.29 -4.11
CA LEU A 145 -1.92 6.46 -4.54
C LEU A 145 -2.37 7.29 -3.33
N TRP A 146 -2.93 6.62 -2.30
CA TRP A 146 -3.32 7.27 -1.05
C TRP A 146 -2.17 8.06 -0.40
N ALA A 147 -0.96 7.51 -0.42
CA ALA A 147 0.23 8.14 0.14
C ALA A 147 0.88 9.16 -0.80
N THR A 148 0.51 9.22 -2.09
CA THR A 148 1.12 10.15 -3.07
C THR A 148 0.87 11.61 -2.66
N SER A 149 -0.23 11.88 -1.94
CA SER A 149 -0.49 13.21 -1.37
C SER A 149 0.50 13.63 -0.27
N ALA A 150 1.13 12.68 0.41
CA ALA A 150 2.22 12.99 1.35
C ALA A 150 3.50 13.40 0.61
N TYR A 151 3.64 13.06 -0.67
CA TYR A 151 4.86 13.27 -1.46
C TYR A 151 4.78 14.50 -2.39
N VAL A 152 3.59 14.96 -2.77
CA VAL A 152 3.42 16.11 -3.69
C VAL A 152 3.37 17.48 -2.98
N SER A 153 3.23 17.54 -1.65
CA SER A 153 3.52 18.77 -0.90
C SER A 153 5.00 18.83 -0.48
N SER A 154 5.91 19.05 -1.44
CA SER A 154 7.21 19.64 -1.11
C SER A 154 7.09 21.15 -0.92
N ASN A 155 6.12 21.62 -0.12
CA ASN A 155 6.33 22.86 0.61
C ASN A 155 7.20 22.49 1.80
N TYR A 156 8.50 22.36 1.54
CA TYR A 156 9.52 22.39 2.58
C TYR A 156 9.46 23.79 3.19
N GLN A 157 8.57 24.02 4.15
CA GLN A 157 8.88 25.01 5.16
C GLN A 157 10.10 24.46 5.87
N ALA A 158 11.25 25.07 5.65
CA ALA A 158 12.39 24.88 6.53
C ALA A 158 11.84 25.14 7.93
N VAL A 159 11.67 24.08 8.72
CA VAL A 159 11.47 24.23 10.14
C VAL A 159 12.78 24.88 10.58
N GLU A 160 12.74 26.18 10.86
CA GLU A 160 13.80 26.83 11.60
C GLU A 160 13.98 25.96 12.84
N ALA A 161 15.08 25.23 12.88
CA ALA A 161 15.45 24.44 14.03
C ALA A 161 15.56 25.45 15.17
N LYS A 162 14.51 25.50 15.99
CA LYS A 162 14.55 26.25 17.24
C LYS A 162 15.72 25.62 17.99
N GLU A 163 16.82 26.35 18.08
CA GLU A 163 17.96 25.97 18.90
C GLU A 163 17.43 25.69 20.30
N SER A 164 17.27 24.41 20.64
CA SER A 164 17.01 24.03 22.00
C SER A 164 18.32 24.20 22.74
N THR A 165 18.49 25.39 23.28
CA THR A 165 19.33 25.62 24.46
C THR A 165 18.80 24.73 25.58
N SER A 166 19.32 23.51 25.64
CA SER A 166 19.33 22.71 26.85
C SER A 166 20.77 22.34 27.11
N ALA A 167 21.45 23.26 27.78
CA ALA A 167 22.72 23.02 28.43
C ALA A 167 22.54 21.93 29.50
N PHE A 168 22.73 20.67 29.12
CA PHE A 168 23.12 19.64 30.07
C PHE A 168 24.64 19.52 29.99
N LYS A 169 25.29 20.09 31.01
CA LYS A 169 26.74 20.15 31.15
C LYS A 169 27.36 18.75 31.02
N VAL A 170 28.22 18.58 30.02
CA VAL A 170 29.00 17.36 29.72
C VAL A 170 29.97 16.97 30.86
N GLU A 171 30.13 17.80 31.89
CA GLU A 171 31.01 17.56 33.04
C GLU A 171 30.48 16.54 34.07
N MET A 172 29.22 16.10 33.99
CA MET A 172 28.65 15.15 34.97
C MET A 172 28.96 13.67 34.67
N LEU A 173 29.62 13.34 33.55
CA LEU A 173 29.99 11.96 33.17
C LEU A 173 31.48 11.63 33.29
N ALA A 174 32.28 12.55 33.86
CA ALA A 174 33.71 12.30 34.10
C ALA A 174 34.01 11.04 34.95
N PRO A 175 33.20 10.63 35.96
CA PRO A 175 33.53 9.43 36.76
C PRO A 175 33.18 8.09 36.08
N VAL A 176 32.39 8.07 35.00
CA VAL A 176 31.91 6.80 34.39
C VAL A 176 32.80 6.35 33.22
N ILE A 177 33.52 7.26 32.58
CA ILE A 177 34.44 6.93 31.47
C ILE A 177 35.74 6.27 31.99
N GLY A 178 36.05 6.39 33.29
CA GLY A 178 37.24 5.79 33.90
C GLY A 178 37.20 4.27 34.10
N SER A 179 36.05 3.61 33.87
CA SER A 179 35.91 2.16 34.17
C SER A 179 35.99 1.23 32.96
N PHE A 180 36.12 1.75 31.73
CA PHE A 180 36.26 0.93 30.52
C PHE A 180 37.62 1.03 29.82
N SER A 181 38.61 1.67 30.44
CA SER A 181 40.00 1.68 29.96
C SER A 181 40.70 0.31 30.08
N GLY A 182 40.06 -0.69 30.71
CA GLY A 182 40.64 -2.01 30.97
C GLY A 182 40.37 -3.09 29.91
N LEU A 183 39.49 -2.85 28.92
CA LEU A 183 39.07 -3.90 27.98
C LEU A 183 39.75 -3.83 26.60
N GLY A 184 40.64 -2.86 26.37
CA GLY A 184 41.49 -2.82 25.17
C GLY A 184 42.70 -3.77 25.26
N GLY A 185 43.14 -4.11 26.47
CA GLY A 185 44.30 -4.98 26.70
C GLY A 185 44.02 -6.48 26.53
N LEU A 186 42.75 -6.90 26.49
CA LEU A 186 42.38 -8.31 26.43
C LEU A 186 42.32 -8.87 24.99
N LEU A 187 42.43 -8.02 23.96
CA LEU A 187 42.29 -8.43 22.54
C LEU A 187 43.60 -8.34 21.74
N ALA A 188 44.71 -7.97 22.38
CA ALA A 188 46.01 -7.80 21.73
C ALA A 188 46.98 -8.94 22.05
N GLY A 189 46.53 -10.20 22.02
CA GLY A 189 47.38 -11.37 22.31
C GLY A 189 47.06 -12.61 21.48
N ASN A 190 48.07 -13.24 20.89
CA ASN A 190 47.96 -14.51 20.16
C ASN A 190 47.97 -15.71 21.12
N GLY A 191 46.97 -15.78 22.01
CA GLY A 191 46.86 -16.83 23.02
C GLY A 191 45.72 -17.84 22.74
N PRO A 192 45.79 -19.07 23.29
CA PRO A 192 44.77 -20.11 23.08
C PRO A 192 43.34 -19.69 23.46
N VAL A 193 43.22 -18.82 24.47
CA VAL A 193 41.95 -18.31 24.97
C VAL A 193 41.31 -17.32 24.00
N GLN A 194 42.11 -16.55 23.25
CA GLN A 194 41.61 -15.62 22.23
C GLN A 194 41.08 -16.35 21.00
N TRP A 195 41.72 -17.45 20.61
CA TRP A 195 41.20 -18.36 19.58
C TRP A 195 39.89 -19.00 19.99
N ALA A 196 39.70 -19.31 21.28
CA ALA A 196 38.43 -19.82 21.78
C ALA A 196 37.30 -18.78 21.67
N PHE A 197 37.56 -17.52 22.04
CA PHE A 197 36.57 -16.43 21.87
C PHE A 197 36.29 -16.11 20.41
N ALA A 198 37.31 -16.10 19.55
CA ALA A 198 37.13 -15.92 18.12
C ALA A 198 36.29 -17.06 17.50
N ALA A 199 36.51 -18.31 17.91
CA ALA A 199 35.73 -19.45 17.46
C ALA A 199 34.25 -19.35 17.90
N ILE A 200 33.99 -18.91 19.14
CA ILE A 200 32.63 -18.68 19.65
C ILE A 200 31.92 -17.58 18.85
N MET A 201 32.61 -16.48 18.56
CA MET A 201 32.07 -15.38 17.75
C MET A 201 31.72 -15.82 16.32
N VAL A 202 32.58 -16.61 15.68
CA VAL A 202 32.34 -17.15 14.33
C VAL A 202 31.17 -18.13 14.33
N LEU A 203 31.08 -19.02 15.33
CA LEU A 203 29.95 -19.94 15.45
C LEU A 203 28.62 -19.19 15.63
N ALA A 204 28.59 -18.15 16.46
CA ALA A 204 27.41 -17.31 16.64
C ALA A 204 26.99 -16.62 15.33
N ALA A 205 27.96 -16.12 14.55
CA ALA A 205 27.69 -15.52 13.24
C ALA A 205 27.14 -16.55 12.23
N CYS A 206 27.71 -17.76 12.19
CA CYS A 206 27.23 -18.84 11.33
C CYS A 206 25.79 -19.26 11.67
N VAL A 207 25.44 -19.38 12.95
CA VAL A 207 24.08 -19.68 13.40
C VAL A 207 23.10 -18.56 13.02
N GLY A 208 23.52 -17.30 13.13
CA GLY A 208 22.71 -16.17 12.69
C GLY A 208 22.41 -16.20 11.19
N ILE A 209 23.41 -16.52 10.37
CA ILE A 209 23.26 -16.61 8.91
C ILE A 209 22.35 -17.78 8.51
N THR A 210 22.48 -18.94 9.15
CA THR A 210 21.62 -20.09 8.84
C THR A 210 20.17 -19.84 9.26
N PHE A 211 19.94 -19.16 10.39
CA PHE A 211 18.60 -18.76 10.83
C PHE A 211 17.94 -17.77 9.84
N VAL A 212 18.69 -16.77 9.36
CA VAL A 212 18.20 -15.82 8.35
C VAL A 212 17.91 -16.52 7.02
N ALA A 213 18.78 -17.44 6.59
CA ALA A 213 18.60 -18.21 5.37
C ALA A 213 17.38 -19.14 5.44
N GLN A 214 17.17 -19.82 6.58
CA GLN A 214 15.97 -20.64 6.82
C GLN A 214 14.69 -19.80 6.76
N ARG A 215 14.68 -18.63 7.42
CA ARG A 215 13.55 -17.71 7.40
C ARG A 215 13.24 -17.19 5.99
N PHE A 216 14.26 -16.97 5.18
CA PHE A 216 14.09 -16.56 3.78
C PHE A 216 13.55 -17.68 2.89
N TRP A 217 13.92 -18.94 3.16
CA TRP A 217 13.38 -20.10 2.44
C TRP A 217 11.92 -20.38 2.78
N GLU A 218 11.52 -20.26 4.05
CA GLU A 218 10.12 -20.42 4.49
C GLU A 218 9.17 -19.39 3.87
N GLN A 219 9.64 -18.18 3.59
CA GLN A 219 8.83 -17.15 2.90
C GLN A 219 8.69 -17.37 1.39
N ARG A 220 9.42 -18.33 0.82
CA ARG A 220 9.46 -18.60 -0.64
C ARG A 220 8.57 -19.78 -1.06
N LEU A 221 8.05 -20.56 -0.11
CA LEU A 221 7.03 -21.61 -0.28
C LEU A 221 5.62 -21.02 -0.08
#